data_AF-A0A6V2G2H5-F1
#
_entry.id   AF-A0A6V2G2H5-F1
#
_cell.length_a   1.000
_cell.length_b   1.000
_cell.length_c   1.000
_cell.angle_alpha   90.00
_cell.angle_beta   90.00
_cell.angle_gamma   90.00
#
_symmetry.space_group_name_H-M   'P 1'
#
loop_
_entity.id
_entity.type
_entity.pdbx_description
1 polymer ?
#
loop_
_entity_poly.entity_id
_entity_poly.type
_entity_poly.pdbx_seq_one_letter_code
_entity_poly.pdbx_strand_id
1 'polypeptide(L)'
;MLRRKYPDLKGLCFSPPGCVFSRKTADECKEFITSYALNTDLVPRLCLESLENLRNEVLLLINRIKIPKHYVVTPAFFSTIGNINVAKESSGEVLHGLNSIPSSEFGKQLNDFKKAQETRKEKRGIFQVQMFPPGDVVYLHKTSDDRNCLHGLLSCTTCGVVQKQPIYSARWAQYDDFQEILIGQSMLTDHFPQNVCHELERIAASFGIDFPYNDYSGNG
;
A
#
# COMPACT_ATOMS: atom_id res chain seq x y z
N MET A 1 -15.61 24.97 -8.92
CA MET A 1 -15.77 23.72 -9.68
C MET A 1 -15.71 24.01 -11.17
N LEU A 2 -14.73 23.43 -11.89
CA LEU A 2 -14.56 23.66 -13.33
C LEU A 2 -15.65 22.96 -14.16
N ARG A 3 -16.24 21.86 -13.66
CA ARG A 3 -17.25 21.08 -14.38
C ARG A 3 -18.50 21.87 -14.78
N ARG A 4 -18.98 22.80 -13.95
CA ARG A 4 -20.13 23.66 -14.31
C ARG A 4 -19.85 24.51 -15.55
N LYS A 5 -18.59 24.90 -15.77
CA LYS A 5 -18.14 25.69 -16.92
C LYS A 5 -17.73 24.79 -18.09
N TYR A 6 -17.25 23.59 -17.81
CA TYR A 6 -16.77 22.60 -18.79
C TYR A 6 -17.45 21.25 -18.52
N PRO A 7 -18.67 21.02 -19.04
CA PRO A 7 -19.45 19.81 -18.75
C PRO A 7 -18.74 18.49 -19.13
N ASP A 8 -17.96 18.53 -20.22
CA ASP A 8 -17.23 17.37 -20.75
C ASP A 8 -15.84 17.15 -20.12
N LEU A 9 -15.48 17.96 -19.11
CA LEU A 9 -14.19 17.85 -18.42
C LEU A 9 -14.04 16.47 -17.78
N LYS A 10 -12.97 15.76 -18.12
CA LYS A 10 -12.52 14.53 -17.45
C LYS A 10 -11.31 14.83 -16.56
N GLY A 11 -11.31 14.26 -15.36
CA GLY A 11 -10.20 14.31 -14.42
C GLY A 11 -9.53 12.95 -14.33
N LEU A 12 -8.22 12.91 -14.55
CA LEU A 12 -7.40 11.71 -14.32
C LEU A 12 -6.54 11.96 -13.08
N CYS A 13 -6.64 11.08 -12.10
CA CYS A 13 -5.94 11.21 -10.82
C CYS A 13 -4.99 10.03 -10.63
N PHE A 14 -3.69 10.29 -10.60
CA PHE A 14 -2.68 9.25 -10.34
C PHE A 14 -2.36 9.23 -8.85
N SER A 15 -2.58 8.08 -8.21
CA SER A 15 -2.33 7.85 -6.80
C SER A 15 -2.94 8.91 -5.84
N PRO A 16 -4.21 9.30 -6.01
CA PRO A 16 -4.82 10.31 -5.16
C PRO A 16 -4.99 9.80 -3.73
N PRO A 17 -4.92 10.68 -2.71
CA PRO A 17 -5.09 10.27 -1.32
C PRO A 17 -6.49 9.71 -1.03
N GLY A 18 -6.55 8.67 -0.19
CA GLY A 18 -7.80 8.02 0.21
C GLY A 18 -8.70 8.86 1.12
N CYS A 19 -8.24 10.01 1.60
CA CYS A 19 -8.96 10.86 2.55
C CYS A 19 -9.73 12.03 1.91
N VAL A 20 -9.96 12.00 0.60
CA VAL A 20 -10.44 13.18 -0.14
C VAL A 20 -11.96 13.28 -0.18
N PHE A 21 -12.68 12.20 -0.49
CA PHE A 21 -14.13 12.24 -0.71
C PHE A 21 -14.91 11.37 0.26
N SER A 22 -16.10 11.84 0.67
CA SER A 22 -17.12 10.96 1.23
C SER A 22 -17.63 9.98 0.17
N ARG A 23 -18.26 8.88 0.57
CA ARG A 23 -18.84 7.90 -0.38
C ARG A 23 -19.73 8.57 -1.44
N LYS A 24 -20.66 9.42 -0.98
CA LYS A 24 -21.59 10.14 -1.86
C LYS A 24 -20.85 11.01 -2.88
N THR A 25 -19.83 11.75 -2.44
CA THR A 25 -19.04 12.61 -3.32
C THR A 25 -18.23 11.79 -4.33
N ALA A 26 -17.68 10.65 -3.89
CA ALA A 26 -16.95 9.74 -4.77
C ALA A 26 -17.87 9.17 -5.86
N ASP A 27 -19.07 8.71 -5.49
CA ASP A 27 -20.08 8.21 -6.41
C ASP A 27 -20.55 9.27 -7.43
N GLU A 28 -20.83 10.50 -6.98
CA GLU A 28 -21.21 11.62 -7.87
C GLU A 28 -20.10 11.99 -8.86
N CYS A 29 -18.85 11.68 -8.52
CA CYS A 29 -17.68 12.01 -9.34
C CYS A 29 -17.28 10.91 -10.33
N LYS A 30 -17.83 9.70 -10.24
CA LYS A 30 -17.51 8.58 -11.14
C LYS A 30 -17.68 8.89 -12.62
N GLU A 31 -18.68 9.71 -12.93
CA GLU A 31 -18.99 10.09 -14.32
C GLU A 31 -17.84 10.85 -15.00
N PHE A 32 -16.97 11.52 -14.23
CA PHE A 32 -15.95 12.41 -14.80
C PHE A 32 -14.57 12.34 -14.16
N ILE A 33 -14.39 11.59 -13.06
CA ILE A 33 -13.08 11.37 -12.44
C ILE A 33 -12.73 9.89 -12.51
N THR A 34 -11.53 9.60 -13.01
CA THR A 34 -10.93 8.28 -12.96
C THR A 34 -9.60 8.37 -12.21
N SER A 35 -9.47 7.55 -11.18
CA SER A 35 -8.29 7.44 -10.35
C SER A 35 -7.51 6.17 -10.68
N TYR A 36 -6.19 6.23 -10.55
CA TYR A 36 -5.28 5.11 -10.78
C TYR A 36 -4.50 4.83 -9.50
N ALA A 37 -4.48 3.58 -9.06
CA ALA A 37 -3.71 3.15 -7.91
C ALA A 37 -2.87 1.92 -8.27
N LEU A 38 -1.61 1.93 -7.90
CA LEU A 38 -0.68 0.83 -8.18
C LEU A 38 -0.48 -0.01 -6.92
N ASN A 39 -0.83 -1.29 -7.00
CA ASN A 39 -0.40 -2.33 -6.06
C ASN A 39 -0.53 -1.95 -4.57
N THR A 40 0.60 -1.84 -3.86
CA THR A 40 0.62 -1.55 -2.42
C THR A 40 0.78 -0.07 -2.11
N ASP A 41 0.53 0.81 -3.09
CA ASP A 41 0.61 2.27 -2.92
C ASP A 41 -0.10 2.73 -1.65
N LEU A 42 0.69 3.36 -0.77
CA LEU A 42 0.26 3.85 0.52
C LEU A 42 -0.79 4.95 0.38
N VAL A 43 -0.65 5.87 -0.58
CA VAL A 43 -1.38 7.14 -0.58
C VAL A 43 -2.88 6.99 -0.81
N PRO A 44 -3.34 6.18 -1.79
CA PRO A 44 -4.76 5.85 -1.94
C PRO A 44 -5.38 5.19 -0.71
N ARG A 45 -4.55 4.61 0.17
CA ARG A 45 -4.96 3.92 1.41
C ARG A 45 -4.85 4.80 2.66
N LEU A 46 -4.38 6.04 2.51
CA LEU A 46 -4.30 6.99 3.61
C LEU A 46 -5.69 7.55 3.93
N CYS A 47 -6.38 6.92 4.86
CA CYS A 47 -7.53 7.50 5.55
C CYS A 47 -7.33 7.42 7.07
N LEU A 48 -8.14 8.19 7.82
CA LEU A 48 -8.02 8.24 9.28
C LEU A 48 -8.20 6.86 9.91
N GLU A 49 -9.17 6.09 9.43
CA GLU A 49 -9.47 4.75 9.94
C GLU A 49 -8.31 3.77 9.69
N SER A 50 -7.78 3.73 8.46
CA SER A 50 -6.64 2.86 8.13
C SER A 50 -5.39 3.22 8.93
N LEU A 51 -5.14 4.52 9.19
CA LEU A 51 -4.04 4.97 10.04
C LEU A 51 -4.24 4.58 11.52
N GLU A 52 -5.47 4.68 12.03
CA GLU A 52 -5.80 4.23 13.39
C GLU A 52 -5.63 2.72 13.54
N ASN A 53 -6.07 1.94 12.54
CA ASN A 53 -5.91 0.49 12.52
C ASN A 53 -4.42 0.11 12.49
N LEU A 54 -3.64 0.68 11.56
CA LEU A 54 -2.20 0.45 11.49
C LEU A 54 -1.50 0.81 12.81
N ARG A 55 -1.82 1.97 13.41
CA ARG A 55 -1.28 2.36 14.73
C ARG A 55 -1.58 1.30 15.78
N ASN A 56 -2.83 0.84 15.85
CA ASN A 56 -3.26 -0.13 16.85
C ASN A 56 -2.55 -1.48 16.66
N GLU A 57 -2.37 -1.92 15.42
CA GLU A 57 -1.63 -3.13 15.07
C GLU A 57 -0.15 -3.04 15.43
N VAL A 58 0.51 -1.94 15.07
CA VAL A 58 1.92 -1.69 15.41
C VAL A 58 2.13 -1.69 16.93
N LEU A 59 1.25 -1.01 17.68
CA LEU A 59 1.31 -1.01 19.15
C LEU A 59 1.09 -2.41 19.73
N LEU A 60 0.19 -3.20 19.15
CA LEU A 60 -0.03 -4.58 19.55
C LEU A 60 1.18 -5.46 19.25
N LEU A 61 1.80 -5.32 18.07
CA LEU A 61 3.04 -6.03 17.71
C LEU A 61 4.17 -5.69 18.69
N ILE A 62 4.33 -4.41 19.05
CA ILE A 62 5.31 -3.98 20.06
C ILE A 62 5.01 -4.62 21.42
N ASN A 63 3.76 -4.71 21.83
CA ASN A 63 3.40 -5.34 23.11
C ASN A 63 3.65 -6.86 23.10
N ARG A 64 3.61 -7.48 21.91
CA ARG A 64 3.78 -8.92 21.72
C ARG A 64 5.22 -9.33 21.48
N ILE A 65 6.15 -8.42 21.27
CA ILE A 65 7.53 -8.78 20.92
C ILE A 65 8.24 -9.48 22.09
N LYS A 66 8.83 -10.64 21.81
CA LYS A 66 9.61 -11.45 22.76
C LYS A 66 11.06 -10.96 22.87
N ILE A 67 11.57 -10.41 21.77
CA ILE A 67 12.96 -10.05 21.61
C ILE A 67 13.15 -8.52 21.66
N PRO A 68 14.36 -8.04 21.98
CA PRO A 68 14.68 -6.62 21.87
C PRO A 68 14.39 -6.07 20.45
N LYS A 69 13.74 -4.90 20.38
CA LYS A 69 13.25 -4.31 19.12
C LYS A 69 14.33 -4.12 18.05
N HIS A 70 15.57 -3.84 18.46
CA HIS A 70 16.68 -3.64 17.52
C HIS A 70 17.01 -4.91 16.73
N TYR A 71 16.75 -6.11 17.25
CA TYR A 71 16.91 -7.35 16.48
C TYR A 71 15.94 -7.46 15.31
N VAL A 72 14.77 -6.82 15.40
CA VAL A 72 13.80 -6.76 14.29
C VAL A 72 14.07 -5.56 13.39
N VAL A 73 14.29 -4.38 13.97
CA VAL A 73 14.39 -3.11 13.23
C VAL A 73 15.71 -3.01 12.47
N THR A 74 16.83 -3.38 13.08
CA THR A 74 18.16 -3.20 12.49
C THR A 74 18.31 -4.02 11.20
N PRO A 75 18.01 -5.33 11.17
CA PRO A 75 18.08 -6.10 9.93
C PRO A 75 17.08 -5.60 8.88
N ALA A 76 15.86 -5.22 9.27
CA ALA A 76 14.86 -4.69 8.32
C ALA A 76 15.32 -3.38 7.66
N PHE A 77 15.93 -2.48 8.43
CA PHE A 77 16.48 -1.22 7.93
C PHE A 77 17.66 -1.47 6.98
N PHE A 78 18.61 -2.33 7.38
CA PHE A 78 19.76 -2.64 6.53
C PHE A 78 19.41 -3.48 5.32
N SER A 79 18.37 -4.33 5.37
CA SER A 79 17.86 -5.10 4.22
C SER A 79 17.21 -4.19 3.16
N THR A 80 16.63 -3.07 3.59
CA THR A 80 16.05 -2.07 2.69
C THR A 80 17.13 -1.20 2.04
N ILE A 81 18.29 -1.04 2.68
CA ILE A 81 19.42 -0.21 2.22
C ILE A 81 20.54 -1.04 1.56
N GLY A 82 20.55 -2.36 1.73
CA GLY A 82 21.49 -3.28 1.11
C GLY A 82 20.93 -4.70 1.13
N ASN A 83 21.28 -5.51 0.13
CA ASN A 83 20.82 -6.89 -0.07
C ASN A 83 21.28 -7.86 1.06
N ILE A 84 20.89 -7.62 2.31
CA ILE A 84 21.13 -8.50 3.44
C ILE A 84 19.85 -9.32 3.65
N ASN A 85 19.99 -10.62 3.44
CA ASN A 85 18.94 -11.61 3.68
C ASN A 85 18.62 -11.64 5.18
N VAL A 86 17.55 -10.96 5.57
CA VAL A 86 16.96 -11.17 6.90
C VAL A 86 16.31 -12.55 6.85
N ALA A 87 16.86 -13.47 7.65
CA ALA A 87 16.26 -14.78 7.85
C ALA A 87 14.77 -14.57 8.17
N LYS A 88 13.88 -15.22 7.42
CA LYS A 88 12.45 -15.26 7.72
C LYS A 88 12.26 -16.03 9.02
N GLU A 89 12.52 -15.38 10.16
CA GLU A 89 12.17 -15.92 11.46
C GLU A 89 10.66 -16.12 11.51
N SER A 90 10.22 -17.25 12.03
CA SER A 90 8.81 -17.55 12.11
C SER A 90 8.16 -16.59 13.12
N SER A 91 6.99 -16.04 12.81
CA SER A 91 6.31 -15.08 13.69
C SER A 91 6.09 -15.60 15.12
N GLY A 92 6.09 -16.93 15.31
CA GLY A 92 5.98 -17.59 16.61
C GLY A 92 7.25 -17.50 17.48
N GLU A 93 8.44 -17.31 16.89
CA GLU A 93 9.69 -17.13 17.64
C GLU A 93 9.84 -15.69 18.14
N VAL A 94 9.38 -14.72 17.35
CA VAL A 94 9.53 -13.28 17.62
C VAL A 94 8.38 -12.71 18.46
N LEU A 95 7.16 -13.25 18.32
CA LEU A 95 5.96 -12.71 18.97
C LEU A 95 5.32 -13.71 19.95
N HIS A 96 4.79 -13.18 21.05
CA HIS A 96 3.81 -13.86 21.89
C HIS A 96 2.51 -14.08 21.11
N GLY A 97 1.78 -15.15 21.45
CA GLY A 97 0.43 -15.38 20.94
C GLY A 97 -0.52 -14.30 21.47
N LEU A 98 -1.62 -14.05 20.76
CA LEU A 98 -2.61 -13.03 21.15
C LEU A 98 -3.18 -13.28 22.56
N ASN A 99 -3.30 -14.55 22.95
CA ASN A 99 -3.84 -14.97 24.24
C ASN A 99 -2.74 -15.21 25.30
N SER A 100 -1.46 -15.02 24.96
CA SER A 100 -0.32 -15.33 25.83
C SER A 100 0.65 -14.16 25.97
N ILE A 101 0.13 -12.94 25.90
CA ILE A 101 0.90 -11.71 26.08
C ILE A 101 1.18 -11.52 27.57
N PRO A 102 2.46 -11.48 28.00
CA PRO A 102 2.79 -11.24 29.40
C PRO A 102 2.40 -9.82 29.83
N SER A 103 2.04 -9.65 31.10
CA SER A 103 1.80 -8.32 31.66
C SER A 103 3.09 -7.51 31.66
N SER A 104 3.09 -6.37 30.96
CA SER A 104 4.21 -5.43 30.89
C SER A 104 3.75 -4.01 31.26
N GLU A 105 4.69 -3.15 31.64
CA GLU A 105 4.38 -1.72 31.87
C GLU A 105 3.83 -1.07 30.59
N PHE A 106 4.45 -1.36 29.45
CA PHE A 106 3.97 -0.91 28.14
C PHE A 106 2.55 -1.38 27.85
N GLY A 107 2.21 -2.63 28.18
CA GLY A 107 0.87 -3.18 28.02
C GLY A 107 -0.18 -2.43 28.86
N LYS A 108 0.18 -2.01 30.09
CA LYS A 108 -0.68 -1.16 30.92
C LYS A 108 -0.87 0.22 30.29
N GLN A 109 0.22 0.89 29.91
CA GLN A 109 0.19 2.19 29.24
C GLN A 109 -0.62 2.14 27.93
N LEU A 110 -0.50 1.06 27.16
CA LEU A 110 -1.25 0.85 25.92
C LEU A 110 -2.76 0.72 26.20
N ASN A 111 -3.15 0.01 27.25
CA ASN A 111 -4.56 -0.09 27.63
C ASN A 111 -5.13 1.26 28.09
N ASP A 112 -4.35 2.03 28.86
CA ASP A 112 -4.76 3.39 29.28
C ASP A 112 -4.86 4.34 28.08
N PHE A 113 -3.92 4.23 27.13
CA PHE A 113 -3.98 4.96 25.86
C PHE A 113 -5.24 4.62 25.07
N LYS A 114 -5.60 3.34 24.93
CA LYS A 114 -6.81 2.91 24.22
C LYS A 114 -8.08 3.49 24.85
N LYS A 115 -8.23 3.38 26.18
CA LYS A 115 -9.36 3.98 26.92
C LYS A 115 -9.45 5.50 26.70
N ALA A 116 -8.31 6.19 26.73
CA ALA A 116 -8.27 7.62 26.50
C ALA A 116 -8.67 7.99 25.06
N GLN A 117 -8.29 7.18 24.06
CA GLN A 117 -8.71 7.37 22.67
C GLN A 117 -10.20 7.12 22.48
N GLU A 118 -10.76 6.07 23.07
CA GLU A 118 -12.20 5.77 23.04
C GLU A 118 -13.01 6.92 23.61
N THR A 119 -12.65 7.40 24.81
CA THR A 119 -13.29 8.57 25.43
C THR A 119 -13.20 9.82 24.54
N ARG A 120 -12.07 10.03 23.85
CA ARG A 120 -11.90 11.16 22.93
C ARG A 120 -12.78 11.01 21.68
N LYS A 121 -12.91 9.79 21.14
CA LYS A 121 -13.80 9.51 20.01
C LYS A 121 -15.26 9.80 20.37
N GLU A 122 -15.70 9.33 21.54
CA GLU A 122 -17.06 9.58 22.06
C GLU A 122 -17.34 11.08 22.25
N LYS A 123 -16.42 11.80 22.93
CA LYS A 123 -16.57 13.24 23.21
C LYS A 123 -16.58 14.11 21.95
N ARG A 124 -15.86 13.70 20.92
CA ARG A 124 -15.81 14.44 19.66
C ARG A 124 -17.13 14.38 18.90
N GLY A 125 -18.02 13.41 19.21
CA GLY A 125 -19.31 13.25 18.52
C GLY A 125 -19.18 13.06 17.00
N ILE A 126 -17.98 12.69 16.52
CA ILE A 126 -17.66 12.70 15.10
C ILE A 126 -18.33 11.49 14.45
N PHE A 127 -19.30 11.77 13.58
CA PHE A 127 -19.57 10.95 12.42
C PHE A 127 -18.23 10.79 11.68
N GLN A 128 -17.49 9.69 11.91
CA GLN A 128 -16.33 9.34 11.09
C GLN A 128 -16.90 9.00 9.71
N VAL A 129 -17.07 10.03 8.87
CA VAL A 129 -17.42 9.83 7.48
C VAL A 129 -16.23 9.11 6.87
N GLN A 130 -16.44 7.86 6.48
CA GLN A 130 -15.45 7.10 5.77
C GLN A 130 -15.10 7.84 4.48
N MET A 131 -13.81 7.97 4.23
CA MET A 131 -13.27 8.72 3.11
C MET A 131 -12.68 7.77 2.08
N PHE A 132 -12.71 8.20 0.83
CA PHE A 132 -12.34 7.41 -0.33
C PHE A 132 -11.54 8.23 -1.36
N PRO A 133 -10.77 7.54 -2.22
CA PRO A 133 -10.25 8.12 -3.45
C PRO A 133 -11.39 8.66 -4.33
N PRO A 134 -11.12 9.68 -5.17
CA PRO A 134 -12.13 10.31 -5.99
C PRO A 134 -12.52 9.47 -7.22
N GLY A 135 -13.81 9.46 -7.57
CA GLY A 135 -14.31 8.85 -8.82
C GLY A 135 -14.19 7.33 -8.87
N ASP A 136 -14.17 6.77 -10.08
CA ASP A 136 -13.92 5.34 -10.30
C ASP A 136 -12.43 5.05 -10.23
N VAL A 137 -12.06 3.90 -9.67
CA VAL A 137 -10.65 3.56 -9.43
C VAL A 137 -10.21 2.39 -10.31
N VAL A 138 -9.21 2.61 -11.14
CA VAL A 138 -8.46 1.56 -11.84
C VAL A 138 -7.31 1.12 -10.94
N TYR A 139 -7.35 -0.13 -10.51
CA TYR A 139 -6.35 -0.73 -9.64
C TYR A 139 -5.44 -1.67 -10.42
N LEU A 140 -4.16 -1.32 -10.47
CA LEU A 140 -3.09 -2.07 -11.11
C LEU A 140 -2.48 -3.00 -10.07
N HIS A 141 -2.96 -4.23 -9.99
CA HIS A 141 -2.57 -5.15 -8.93
C HIS A 141 -1.61 -6.21 -9.45
N LYS A 142 -0.61 -6.55 -8.62
CA LYS A 142 0.35 -7.60 -8.94
C LYS A 142 -0.36 -8.94 -8.95
N THR A 143 -0.30 -9.65 -10.07
CA THR A 143 -0.92 -10.99 -10.24
C THR A 143 0.08 -12.11 -10.06
N SER A 144 1.31 -11.91 -10.51
CA SER A 144 2.36 -12.91 -10.41
C SER A 144 3.75 -12.28 -10.51
N ASP A 145 4.76 -13.13 -10.35
CA ASP A 145 6.15 -12.82 -10.62
C ASP A 145 6.55 -13.58 -11.88
N ASP A 146 7.00 -12.87 -12.92
CA ASP A 146 7.60 -13.53 -14.07
C ASP A 146 8.92 -14.18 -13.65
N ARG A 147 9.10 -15.44 -14.06
CA ARG A 147 10.31 -16.22 -13.82
C ARG A 147 11.13 -16.32 -15.09
N ASN A 148 11.33 -15.21 -15.78
CA ASN A 148 12.21 -15.17 -16.94
C ASN A 148 13.67 -15.00 -16.50
N CYS A 149 14.25 -16.09 -15.99
CA CYS A 149 15.69 -16.34 -16.13
C CYS A 149 15.84 -17.45 -17.18
N LEU A 150 16.57 -17.17 -18.26
CA LEU A 150 16.82 -18.14 -19.34
C LEU A 150 17.60 -19.40 -18.88
N HIS A 151 18.09 -19.43 -17.63
CA HIS A 151 18.76 -20.57 -17.03
C HIS A 151 17.75 -21.40 -16.22
N GLY A 152 16.91 -22.15 -16.92
CA GLY A 152 15.79 -22.94 -16.38
C GLY A 152 16.15 -24.21 -15.60
N LEU A 153 17.41 -24.47 -15.24
CA LEU A 153 17.77 -25.61 -14.40
C LEU A 153 18.92 -25.23 -13.45
N LEU A 154 18.62 -25.29 -12.16
CA LEU A 154 19.50 -25.10 -11.00
C LEU A 154 19.87 -23.64 -10.70
N SER A 155 19.80 -23.33 -9.41
CA SER A 155 20.13 -22.05 -8.77
C SER A 155 21.21 -21.26 -9.52
N CYS A 156 20.82 -20.21 -10.23
CA CYS A 156 21.75 -19.31 -10.90
C CYS A 156 22.61 -18.59 -9.86
N THR A 157 23.78 -19.14 -9.59
CA THR A 157 24.82 -18.57 -8.73
C THR A 157 25.55 -17.41 -9.40
N THR A 158 25.45 -17.28 -10.74
CA THR A 158 26.12 -16.24 -11.54
C THR A 158 25.36 -14.92 -11.58
N CYS A 159 24.03 -14.95 -11.52
CA CYS A 159 23.22 -13.73 -11.63
C CYS A 159 22.89 -13.08 -10.28
N GLY A 160 23.05 -13.78 -9.15
CA GLY A 160 22.98 -13.23 -7.78
C GLY A 160 21.63 -12.61 -7.36
N VAL A 161 20.75 -12.33 -8.31
CA VAL A 161 19.47 -11.67 -8.17
C VAL A 161 18.56 -12.25 -9.25
N VAL A 162 17.71 -13.20 -8.87
CA VAL A 162 16.51 -13.49 -9.67
C VAL A 162 15.60 -12.28 -9.46
N GLN A 163 15.76 -11.22 -10.26
CA GLN A 163 14.77 -10.14 -10.29
C GLN A 163 13.53 -10.72 -10.97
N LYS A 164 12.63 -11.25 -10.14
CA LYS A 164 11.27 -11.55 -10.51
C LYS A 164 10.63 -10.27 -11.01
N GLN A 165 10.42 -10.15 -12.32
CA GLN A 165 9.71 -9.01 -12.88
C GLN A 165 8.23 -9.15 -12.49
N PRO A 166 7.67 -8.23 -11.68
CA PRO A 166 6.26 -8.33 -11.31
C PRO A 166 5.38 -8.18 -12.56
N ILE A 167 4.37 -9.04 -12.65
CA ILE A 167 3.31 -8.93 -13.65
C ILE A 167 2.11 -8.28 -12.96
N TYR A 168 1.59 -7.22 -13.57
CA TYR A 168 0.41 -6.51 -13.10
C TYR A 168 -0.77 -6.72 -14.03
N SER A 169 -1.97 -6.62 -13.48
CA SER A 169 -3.20 -6.51 -14.27
C SER A 169 -4.08 -5.39 -13.74
N ALA A 170 -4.83 -4.76 -14.64
CA ALA A 170 -5.77 -3.70 -14.29
C ALA A 170 -7.16 -4.26 -14.01
N ARG A 171 -7.80 -3.78 -12.94
CA ARG A 171 -9.23 -4.02 -12.67
C ARG A 171 -9.89 -2.76 -12.13
N TRP A 172 -11.20 -2.65 -12.30
CA TRP A 172 -11.98 -1.69 -11.52
C TRP A 172 -12.00 -2.11 -10.06
N ALA A 173 -11.66 -1.18 -9.16
CA ALA A 173 -11.63 -1.43 -7.73
C ALA A 173 -12.89 -0.95 -7.03
N GLN A 174 -13.21 -1.62 -5.93
CA GLN A 174 -14.21 -1.16 -4.99
C GLN A 174 -13.53 -0.23 -3.98
N TYR A 175 -14.30 0.70 -3.45
CA TYR A 175 -13.80 1.64 -2.45
C TYR A 175 -13.21 0.99 -1.19
N ASP A 176 -13.73 -0.18 -0.84
CA ASP A 176 -13.28 -0.95 0.32
C ASP A 176 -11.89 -1.58 0.10
N ASP A 177 -11.46 -1.73 -1.17
CA ASP A 177 -10.12 -2.22 -1.52
C ASP A 177 -9.00 -1.31 -0.97
N PHE A 178 -9.32 -0.07 -0.56
CA PHE A 178 -8.36 0.95 -0.11
C PHE A 178 -8.50 1.34 1.37
N GLN A 179 -9.32 0.63 2.15
CA GLN A 179 -9.58 0.98 3.56
C GLN A 179 -8.57 0.39 4.55
N GLU A 180 -7.54 -0.28 4.04
CA GLU A 180 -6.44 -0.84 4.82
C GLU A 180 -5.09 -0.46 4.19
N ILE A 181 -4.13 -0.10 5.05
CA ILE A 181 -2.75 0.15 4.62
C ILE A 181 -2.04 -1.20 4.50
N LEU A 182 -1.61 -1.53 3.29
CA LEU A 182 -0.84 -2.75 3.02
C LEU A 182 0.65 -2.47 3.21
N ILE A 183 1.29 -3.17 4.14
CA ILE A 183 2.73 -3.04 4.37
C ILE A 183 3.48 -3.89 3.35
N GLY A 184 4.03 -3.24 2.33
CA GLY A 184 4.83 -3.85 1.28
C GLY A 184 6.14 -3.10 1.06
N GLN A 185 7.16 -3.78 0.52
CA GLN A 185 8.47 -3.17 0.23
C GLN A 185 8.37 -2.03 -0.79
N SER A 186 7.42 -2.10 -1.71
CA SER A 186 7.22 -1.11 -2.77
C SER A 186 6.14 -0.08 -2.45
N MET A 187 5.52 -0.08 -1.26
CA MET A 187 4.35 0.76 -0.96
C MET A 187 4.59 2.27 -1.14
N LEU A 188 5.83 2.73 -0.96
CA LEU A 188 6.23 4.13 -1.19
C LEU A 188 6.63 4.37 -2.65
N THR A 189 7.30 3.41 -3.29
CA THR A 189 7.72 3.55 -4.68
C THR A 189 6.52 3.42 -5.63
N ASP A 190 5.53 2.60 -5.31
CA ASP A 190 4.29 2.40 -6.07
C ASP A 190 3.48 3.71 -6.18
N HIS A 191 3.67 4.64 -5.23
CA HIS A 191 3.07 5.97 -5.26
C HIS A 191 3.60 6.87 -6.38
N PHE A 192 4.84 6.63 -6.81
CA PHE A 192 5.48 7.58 -7.70
C PHE A 192 4.85 7.56 -9.10
N PRO A 193 4.49 8.72 -9.68
CA PRO A 193 3.76 8.79 -10.96
C PRO A 193 4.46 8.06 -12.10
N GLN A 194 5.80 8.04 -12.14
CA GLN A 194 6.54 7.32 -13.17
C GLN A 194 6.30 5.81 -13.13
N ASN A 195 6.13 5.23 -11.94
CA ASN A 195 5.89 3.79 -11.79
C ASN A 195 4.45 3.44 -12.18
N VAL A 196 3.49 4.30 -11.83
CA VAL A 196 2.10 4.15 -12.28
C VAL A 196 2.01 4.25 -13.80
N CYS A 197 2.69 5.23 -14.41
CA CYS A 197 2.74 5.42 -15.86
C CYS A 197 3.37 4.19 -16.55
N HIS A 198 4.53 3.76 -16.08
CA HIS A 198 5.24 2.60 -16.62
C HIS A 198 4.37 1.34 -16.61
N GLU A 199 3.69 1.05 -15.51
CA GLU A 199 2.85 -0.14 -15.43
C GLU A 199 1.55 -0.01 -16.24
N LEU A 200 1.00 1.20 -16.38
CA LEU A 200 -0.11 1.45 -17.31
C LEU A 200 0.30 1.16 -18.75
N GLU A 201 1.47 1.65 -19.19
CA GLU A 201 2.00 1.42 -20.53
C GLU A 201 2.24 -0.07 -20.79
N ARG A 202 2.86 -0.78 -19.83
CA ARG A 202 3.07 -2.23 -19.93
C ARG A 202 1.76 -3.01 -20.06
N ILE A 203 0.76 -2.66 -19.24
CA ILE A 203 -0.55 -3.31 -19.30
C ILE A 203 -1.23 -3.01 -20.65
N ALA A 204 -1.23 -1.75 -21.09
CA ALA A 204 -1.86 -1.37 -22.35
C ALA A 204 -1.16 -2.00 -23.57
N ALA A 205 0.17 -2.12 -23.57
CA ALA A 205 0.91 -2.86 -24.59
C ALA A 205 0.49 -4.34 -24.64
N SER A 206 0.16 -4.97 -23.50
CA SER A 206 -0.35 -6.34 -23.47
C SER A 206 -1.73 -6.50 -24.15
N PHE A 207 -2.47 -5.40 -24.32
CA PHE A 207 -3.71 -5.33 -25.09
C PHE A 207 -3.50 -4.90 -26.55
N GLY A 208 -2.25 -4.74 -27.01
CA GLY A 208 -1.93 -4.30 -28.38
C GLY A 208 -2.13 -2.81 -28.62
N ILE A 209 -2.09 -1.98 -27.56
CA ILE A 209 -2.14 -0.53 -27.67
C ILE A 209 -0.71 0.01 -27.82
N ASP A 210 -0.38 0.55 -28.98
CA ASP A 210 0.93 1.16 -29.25
C ASP A 210 0.99 2.59 -28.71
N PHE A 211 2.04 2.93 -27.96
CA PHE A 211 2.28 4.29 -27.47
C PHE A 211 3.32 5.02 -28.33
N PRO A 212 3.01 6.23 -28.84
CA PRO A 212 3.93 6.98 -29.69
C PRO A 212 5.12 7.64 -28.95
N TYR A 213 5.25 7.47 -27.63
CA TYR A 213 6.21 8.20 -26.77
C TYR A 213 7.24 7.33 -26.03
N ASN A 214 7.59 6.14 -26.55
CA ASN A 214 8.51 5.18 -25.91
C ASN A 214 10.01 5.57 -25.89
N ASP A 215 10.38 6.84 -26.10
CA ASP A 215 11.78 7.29 -26.18
C ASP A 215 12.45 7.59 -24.81
N TYR A 216 11.94 7.04 -23.70
CA TYR A 216 12.70 7.05 -22.45
C TYR A 216 13.67 5.87 -22.39
N SER A 217 14.67 5.89 -23.28
CA SER A 217 15.89 5.11 -23.11
C SER A 217 16.62 5.61 -21.86
N GLY A 218 16.37 4.97 -20.72
CA GLY A 218 17.09 5.18 -19.47
C GLY A 218 18.55 4.72 -19.61
N ASN A 219 19.40 5.60 -20.14
CA ASN A 219 20.84 5.57 -19.90
C ASN A 219 21.19 6.75 -19.00
N GLY A 220 21.20 6.49 -17.70
CA GLY A 220 21.73 7.37 -16.66
C GLY A 220 22.49 6.53 -15.65
#